data_AF-A0A354IQ80-F1
#
_entry.id   AF-A0A354IQ80-F1
#
_cell.length_a   1.000
_cell.length_b   1.000
_cell.length_c   1.000
_cell.angle_alpha   90.00
_cell.angle_beta   90.00
_cell.angle_gamma   90.00
#
_symmetry.space_group_name_H-M   'P 1'
#
loop_
_entity.id
_entity.type
_entity.pdbx_description
1 polymer ?
#
loop_
_entity_poly.entity_id
_entity_poly.type
_entity_poly.pdbx_seq_one_letter_code
_entity_poly.pdbx_strand_id
1 'polypeptide(L)'
;MQMGFIKAPCTEQVFDALRLPASLRESESLNPVGRDLIHDPAACSALIPHPFHYSDYPDRQLSFYLRGQCFRAWEYVTRPDNLDRVEVSIGDDVDEATCEDVADLLAQAVGLLRDEAAASIPVKLLRKEAPRVRVPRPAAEIIPKLNTLAEHYARLKHFNAEEVAVAALIGVVLLPEEVAPLERHLQEFGWDELVPDVRELVAAALARVHGTAHSTAPGTATPGAA
;
A
#
# COMPACT_ATOMS: atom_id res chain seq x y z
N MET A 1 -22.51 -28.00 -17.43
CA MET A 1 -21.12 -28.49 -17.56
C MET A 1 -20.25 -27.42 -16.95
N GLN A 2 -19.58 -27.73 -15.84
CA GLN A 2 -18.72 -26.79 -15.15
C GLN A 2 -17.39 -26.76 -15.91
N MET A 3 -17.20 -25.75 -16.76
CA MET A 3 -15.92 -25.51 -17.40
C MET A 3 -15.14 -24.57 -16.48
N GLY A 4 -14.07 -25.06 -15.88
CA GLY A 4 -13.14 -24.24 -15.09
C GLY A 4 -12.09 -23.57 -15.98
N PHE A 5 -11.01 -23.10 -15.36
CA PHE A 5 -9.90 -22.46 -16.06
C PHE A 5 -9.31 -23.33 -17.17
N ILE A 6 -9.05 -22.71 -18.31
CA ILE A 6 -8.31 -23.28 -19.43
C ILE A 6 -7.12 -22.39 -19.79
N LYS A 7 -6.08 -22.99 -20.36
CA LYS A 7 -4.93 -22.29 -20.92
C LYS A 7 -5.05 -22.32 -22.45
N ALA A 8 -5.42 -21.20 -23.05
CA ALA A 8 -5.70 -21.11 -24.48
C ALA A 8 -5.42 -19.71 -25.04
N PRO A 9 -5.26 -19.55 -26.37
CA PRO A 9 -5.07 -18.25 -26.98
C PRO A 9 -6.25 -17.29 -26.70
N CYS A 10 -5.95 -16.09 -26.21
CA CYS A 10 -6.93 -15.04 -26.03
C CYS A 10 -7.27 -14.42 -27.40
N THR A 11 -8.48 -14.68 -27.89
CA THR A 11 -9.05 -13.98 -29.06
C THR A 11 -9.78 -12.72 -28.61
N GLU A 12 -10.14 -11.83 -29.54
CA GLU A 12 -10.98 -10.66 -29.22
C GLU A 12 -12.31 -11.07 -28.57
N GLN A 13 -12.91 -12.18 -29.01
CA GLN A 13 -14.13 -12.70 -28.40
C GLN A 13 -13.93 -13.13 -26.95
N VAL A 14 -12.79 -13.76 -26.64
CA VAL A 14 -12.43 -14.14 -25.27
C VAL A 14 -12.16 -12.88 -24.44
N PHE A 15 -11.42 -11.91 -24.98
CA PHE A 15 -11.13 -10.65 -24.33
C PHE A 15 -12.41 -9.94 -23.87
N ASP A 16 -13.37 -9.81 -24.79
CA ASP A 16 -14.65 -9.14 -24.53
C ASP A 16 -15.53 -9.95 -23.56
N ALA A 17 -15.55 -11.28 -23.69
CA ALA A 17 -16.31 -12.16 -22.78
C ALA A 17 -15.81 -12.07 -21.33
N LEU A 18 -14.50 -11.90 -21.14
CA LEU A 18 -13.86 -11.71 -19.84
C LEU A 18 -14.00 -10.29 -19.29
N ARG A 19 -14.57 -9.36 -20.07
CA ARG A 19 -14.74 -7.94 -19.74
C ARG A 19 -13.42 -7.25 -19.38
N LEU A 20 -12.34 -7.62 -20.06
CA LEU A 20 -11.02 -7.06 -19.79
C LEU A 20 -10.96 -5.56 -20.14
N PRO A 21 -10.22 -4.73 -19.36
CA PRO A 21 -10.10 -3.31 -19.67
C PRO A 21 -9.42 -3.06 -21.03
N ALA A 22 -9.98 -2.17 -21.84
CA ALA A 22 -9.45 -1.85 -23.17
C ALA A 22 -7.98 -1.37 -23.13
N SER A 23 -7.55 -0.73 -22.04
CA SER A 23 -6.16 -0.28 -21.83
C SER A 23 -5.14 -1.43 -21.88
N LEU A 24 -5.55 -2.69 -21.66
CA LEU A 24 -4.65 -3.83 -21.85
C LEU A 24 -4.23 -4.00 -23.30
N ARG A 25 -5.08 -3.66 -24.28
CA ARG A 25 -4.74 -3.76 -25.71
C ARG A 25 -3.58 -2.83 -26.10
N GLU A 26 -3.45 -1.72 -25.38
CA GLU A 26 -2.41 -0.70 -25.60
C GLU A 26 -1.08 -1.07 -24.92
N SER A 27 -1.08 -2.05 -24.01
CA SER A 27 0.13 -2.46 -23.30
C SER A 27 0.97 -3.42 -24.14
N GLU A 28 2.18 -3.00 -24.55
CA GLU A 28 3.10 -3.87 -25.29
C GLU A 28 3.43 -5.17 -24.55
N SER A 29 3.62 -5.08 -23.23
CA SER A 29 4.02 -6.21 -22.40
C SER A 29 2.84 -7.05 -21.92
N LEU A 30 1.65 -6.46 -21.72
CA LEU A 30 0.51 -7.13 -21.08
C LEU A 30 -0.70 -7.33 -22.00
N ASN A 31 -0.66 -6.91 -23.27
CA ASN A 31 -1.73 -7.20 -24.21
C ASN A 31 -1.91 -8.73 -24.34
N PRO A 32 -3.06 -9.28 -23.89
CA PRO A 32 -3.27 -10.72 -23.89
C PRO A 32 -3.70 -11.23 -25.26
N VAL A 33 -4.20 -10.38 -26.17
CA VAL A 33 -4.75 -10.81 -27.47
C VAL A 33 -3.66 -11.48 -28.31
N GLY A 34 -3.95 -12.69 -28.79
CA GLY A 34 -3.03 -13.53 -29.55
C GLY A 34 -2.02 -14.31 -28.69
N ARG A 35 -2.08 -14.21 -27.36
CA ARG A 35 -1.23 -14.95 -26.43
C ARG A 35 -2.05 -15.97 -25.64
N ASP A 36 -1.39 -17.02 -25.18
CA ASP A 36 -2.00 -17.98 -24.26
C ASP A 36 -2.32 -17.30 -22.93
N LEU A 37 -3.57 -17.44 -22.51
CA LEU A 37 -4.11 -16.89 -21.28
C LEU A 37 -4.71 -18.03 -20.46
N ILE A 38 -4.59 -17.94 -19.13
CA ILE A 38 -5.35 -18.80 -18.23
C ILE A 38 -6.67 -18.09 -17.92
N HIS A 39 -7.79 -18.63 -18.38
CA HIS A 39 -9.08 -17.96 -18.23
C HIS A 39 -10.26 -18.90 -18.05
N ASP A 40 -11.32 -18.39 -17.42
CA ASP A 40 -12.63 -19.03 -17.29
C ASP A 40 -13.70 -18.02 -17.77
N PRO A 41 -14.25 -18.21 -18.98
CA PRO A 41 -15.29 -17.34 -19.51
C PRO A 41 -16.59 -17.38 -18.69
N ALA A 42 -16.92 -18.51 -18.05
CA ALA A 42 -18.14 -18.64 -17.26
C ALA A 42 -18.05 -17.82 -15.97
N ALA A 43 -16.88 -17.80 -15.33
CA ALA A 43 -16.59 -16.96 -14.18
C ALA A 43 -16.24 -15.50 -14.56
N CYS A 44 -16.07 -15.21 -15.85
CA CYS A 44 -15.53 -13.93 -16.35
C CYS A 44 -14.18 -13.60 -15.69
N SER A 45 -13.28 -14.58 -15.59
CA SER A 45 -12.02 -14.45 -14.87
C SER A 45 -10.81 -14.83 -15.71
N ALA A 46 -9.67 -14.19 -15.44
CA ALA A 46 -8.44 -14.42 -16.18
C ALA A 46 -7.19 -14.14 -15.35
N LEU A 47 -6.17 -14.95 -15.52
CA LEU A 47 -4.83 -14.74 -14.96
C LEU A 47 -3.87 -14.42 -16.10
N ILE A 48 -3.38 -13.17 -16.10
CA ILE A 48 -2.34 -12.70 -17.00
C ILE A 48 -1.02 -12.70 -16.23
N PRO A 49 -0.12 -13.65 -16.47
CA PRO A 49 1.17 -13.63 -15.82
C PRO A 49 2.10 -12.64 -16.52
N HIS A 50 2.86 -11.87 -15.74
CA HIS A 50 3.82 -10.94 -16.32
C HIS A 50 5.05 -11.72 -16.83
N PRO A 51 5.77 -11.18 -17.84
CA PRO A 51 7.09 -11.67 -18.21
C PRO A 51 8.03 -11.64 -17.00
N PHE A 52 8.94 -12.60 -16.89
CA PHE A 52 9.95 -12.57 -15.84
C PHE A 52 10.87 -11.36 -16.01
N HIS A 53 11.09 -10.64 -14.91
CA HIS A 53 12.08 -9.58 -14.82
C HIS A 53 13.20 -10.00 -13.86
N TYR A 54 14.44 -9.65 -14.19
CA TYR A 54 15.61 -10.09 -13.43
C TYR A 54 15.63 -9.56 -11.98
N SER A 55 14.99 -8.42 -11.72
CA SER A 55 14.93 -7.83 -10.37
C SER A 55 14.04 -8.61 -9.41
N ASP A 56 13.07 -9.34 -9.96
CA ASP A 56 12.00 -9.93 -9.19
C ASP A 56 12.14 -11.46 -9.16
N TYR A 57 12.98 -12.04 -10.03
CA TYR A 57 13.24 -13.48 -10.06
C TYR A 57 13.79 -14.00 -8.72
N PRO A 58 13.28 -15.12 -8.19
CA PRO A 58 12.34 -16.07 -8.81
C PRO A 58 10.85 -15.72 -8.64
N ASP A 59 10.53 -14.62 -7.96
CA ASP A 59 9.16 -14.17 -7.74
C ASP A 59 8.55 -13.66 -9.05
N ARG A 60 7.22 -13.72 -9.15
CA ARG A 60 6.49 -13.39 -10.37
C ARG A 60 5.30 -12.51 -10.09
N GLN A 61 5.23 -11.39 -10.81
CA GLN A 61 4.04 -10.55 -10.82
C GLN A 61 2.92 -11.18 -11.67
N LEU A 62 1.70 -11.13 -11.15
CA LEU A 62 0.51 -11.64 -11.77
C LEU A 62 -0.57 -10.55 -11.79
N SER A 63 -1.38 -10.54 -12.85
CA SER A 63 -2.61 -9.74 -12.91
C SER A 63 -3.80 -10.65 -13.05
N PHE A 64 -4.58 -10.73 -11.98
CA PHE A 64 -5.81 -11.52 -11.95
C PHE A 64 -7.00 -10.61 -12.21
N TYR A 65 -7.86 -10.98 -13.13
CA TYR A 65 -9.07 -10.25 -13.47
C TYR A 65 -10.28 -11.08 -13.08
N LEU A 66 -11.24 -10.44 -12.43
CA LEU A 66 -12.56 -11.01 -12.16
C LEU A 66 -13.61 -9.97 -12.55
N ARG A 67 -14.46 -10.31 -13.51
CA ARG A 67 -15.54 -9.46 -14.05
C ARG A 67 -15.05 -8.06 -14.49
N GLY A 68 -13.81 -7.99 -14.99
CA GLY A 68 -13.16 -6.76 -15.47
C GLY A 68 -12.39 -5.97 -14.40
N GLN A 69 -12.53 -6.32 -13.12
CA GLN A 69 -11.73 -5.73 -12.05
C GLN A 69 -10.36 -6.41 -11.94
N CYS A 70 -9.30 -5.62 -11.82
CA CYS A 70 -7.92 -6.09 -11.71
C CYS A 70 -7.50 -6.25 -10.24
N PHE A 71 -7.00 -7.42 -9.90
CA PHE A 71 -6.39 -7.78 -8.63
C PHE A 71 -4.91 -8.07 -8.88
N ARG A 72 -4.04 -7.25 -8.31
CA ARG A 72 -2.58 -7.43 -8.43
C ARG A 72 -2.15 -8.54 -7.49
N ALA A 73 -1.47 -9.54 -8.03
CA ALA A 73 -0.97 -10.66 -7.27
C ALA A 73 0.52 -10.86 -7.48
N TRP A 74 1.17 -11.47 -6.50
CA TRP A 74 2.58 -11.85 -6.51
C TRP A 74 2.69 -13.30 -6.13
N GLU A 75 3.27 -14.10 -7.01
CA GLU A 75 3.72 -15.46 -6.69
C GLU A 75 5.14 -15.36 -6.14
N TYR A 76 5.31 -15.84 -4.91
CA TYR A 76 6.59 -15.97 -4.24
C TYR A 76 7.06 -17.41 -4.29
N VAL A 77 8.31 -17.63 -4.69
CA VAL A 77 8.91 -18.97 -4.78
C VAL A 77 9.86 -19.21 -3.59
N THR A 78 9.84 -20.43 -3.07
CA THR A 78 10.35 -20.83 -1.75
C THR A 78 11.78 -20.39 -1.53
N ARG A 79 11.99 -19.79 -0.36
CA ARG A 79 13.31 -19.51 0.23
C ARG A 79 13.42 -20.37 1.51
N PRO A 80 14.63 -20.63 2.05
CA PRO A 80 14.79 -21.48 3.24
C PRO A 80 13.89 -21.10 4.43
N ASP A 81 13.52 -19.82 4.55
CA ASP A 81 12.69 -19.29 5.64
C ASP A 81 11.23 -18.99 5.24
N ASN A 82 10.82 -19.25 3.99
CA ASN A 82 9.52 -18.81 3.49
C ASN A 82 8.97 -19.73 2.38
N LEU A 83 7.80 -20.32 2.62
CA LEU A 83 7.13 -21.23 1.68
C LEU A 83 6.58 -20.48 0.45
N ASP A 84 6.42 -21.22 -0.66
CA ASP A 84 5.68 -20.75 -1.83
C ASP A 84 4.31 -20.21 -1.42
N ARG A 85 3.91 -19.07 -1.98
CA ARG A 85 2.57 -18.49 -1.75
C ARG A 85 2.24 -17.51 -2.85
N VAL A 86 0.95 -17.23 -3.00
CA VAL A 86 0.48 -16.09 -3.79
C VAL A 86 -0.08 -15.05 -2.84
N GLU A 87 0.38 -13.81 -2.94
CA GLU A 87 -0.24 -12.69 -2.24
C GLU A 87 -1.03 -11.83 -3.22
N VAL A 88 -2.29 -11.52 -2.92
CA VAL A 88 -3.14 -10.68 -3.77
C VAL A 88 -3.60 -9.45 -3.00
N SER A 89 -3.43 -8.28 -3.61
CA SER A 89 -3.89 -7.02 -3.02
C SER A 89 -5.37 -6.81 -3.29
N ILE A 90 -6.14 -6.61 -2.22
CA ILE A 90 -7.58 -6.36 -2.25
C ILE A 90 -7.86 -4.92 -1.84
N GLY A 91 -8.69 -4.22 -2.63
CA GLY A 91 -9.15 -2.86 -2.32
C GLY A 91 -10.21 -2.82 -1.22
N ASP A 92 -10.37 -1.67 -0.58
CA ASP A 92 -11.30 -1.47 0.53
C ASP A 92 -12.78 -1.53 0.09
N ASP A 93 -13.03 -1.39 -1.21
CA ASP A 93 -14.35 -1.40 -1.86
C ASP A 93 -14.82 -2.80 -2.29
N VAL A 94 -14.02 -3.84 -2.03
CA VAL A 94 -14.32 -5.22 -2.42
C VAL A 94 -15.01 -5.95 -1.27
N ASP A 95 -16.21 -6.47 -1.52
CA ASP A 95 -16.97 -7.24 -0.52
C ASP A 95 -16.35 -8.61 -0.21
N GLU A 96 -16.78 -9.21 0.90
CA GLU A 96 -16.22 -10.49 1.37
C GLU A 96 -16.47 -11.64 0.39
N ALA A 97 -17.66 -11.69 -0.24
CA ALA A 97 -17.98 -12.73 -1.21
C ALA A 97 -17.05 -12.67 -2.44
N THR A 98 -16.76 -11.46 -2.92
CA THR A 98 -15.82 -11.24 -4.01
C THR A 98 -14.39 -11.59 -3.58
N CYS A 99 -14.03 -11.38 -2.32
CA CYS A 99 -12.73 -11.79 -1.78
C CYS A 99 -12.56 -13.31 -1.76
N GLU A 100 -13.59 -14.04 -1.35
CA GLU A 100 -13.64 -15.51 -1.40
C GLU A 100 -13.54 -16.00 -2.86
N ASP A 101 -14.34 -15.44 -3.77
CA ASP A 101 -14.28 -15.73 -5.20
C ASP A 101 -12.87 -15.50 -5.78
N VAL A 102 -12.22 -14.39 -5.41
CA VAL A 102 -10.86 -14.07 -5.85
C VAL A 102 -9.86 -15.09 -5.32
N ALA A 103 -9.92 -15.45 -4.04
CA ALA A 103 -9.00 -16.43 -3.46
C ALA A 103 -9.12 -17.80 -4.16
N ASP A 104 -10.35 -18.29 -4.31
CA ASP A 104 -10.63 -19.62 -4.86
C ASP A 104 -10.31 -19.71 -6.35
N LEU A 105 -10.69 -18.70 -7.13
CA LEU A 105 -10.43 -18.68 -8.57
C LEU A 105 -8.95 -18.43 -8.87
N LEU A 106 -8.29 -17.54 -8.11
CA LEU A 106 -6.85 -17.30 -8.27
C LEU A 106 -6.04 -18.55 -7.94
N ALA A 107 -6.40 -19.28 -6.88
CA ALA A 107 -5.76 -20.55 -6.54
C ALA A 107 -5.84 -21.53 -7.74
N GLN A 108 -7.03 -21.74 -8.30
CA GLN A 108 -7.23 -22.61 -9.46
C GLN A 108 -6.41 -22.18 -10.69
N ALA A 109 -6.44 -20.88 -11.00
CA ALA A 109 -5.69 -20.33 -12.14
C ALA A 109 -4.17 -20.51 -11.98
N VAL A 110 -3.66 -20.31 -10.76
CA VAL A 110 -2.22 -20.49 -10.46
C VAL A 110 -1.83 -21.97 -10.45
N GLY A 111 -2.69 -22.86 -10.00
CA GLY A 111 -2.49 -24.31 -10.16
C GLY A 111 -2.24 -24.68 -11.63
N LEU A 112 -3.08 -24.18 -12.53
CA LEU A 112 -2.89 -24.38 -13.97
C LEU A 112 -1.63 -23.70 -14.52
N LEU A 113 -1.21 -22.56 -13.95
CA LEU A 113 0.03 -21.88 -14.35
C LEU A 113 1.28 -22.71 -14.04
N ARG A 114 1.23 -23.45 -12.93
CA ARG A 114 2.31 -24.33 -12.45
C ARG A 114 2.25 -25.75 -13.01
N ASP A 115 1.26 -26.04 -13.87
CA ASP A 115 0.94 -27.39 -14.34
C ASP A 115 0.65 -28.38 -13.17
N GLU A 116 0.05 -27.88 -12.09
CA GLU A 116 -0.35 -28.64 -10.90
C GLU A 116 -1.87 -28.88 -10.88
N ALA A 117 -2.30 -30.11 -10.57
CA ALA A 117 -3.71 -30.53 -10.61
C ALA A 117 -4.60 -29.91 -9.52
N ALA A 118 -3.99 -29.32 -8.47
CA ALA A 118 -4.64 -28.55 -7.42
C ALA A 118 -3.67 -27.47 -6.96
N ALA A 119 -4.19 -26.29 -6.59
CA ALA A 119 -3.39 -25.19 -6.10
C ALA A 119 -2.69 -25.59 -4.78
N SER A 120 -1.43 -26.05 -4.87
CA SER A 120 -0.68 -26.50 -3.71
C SER A 120 -0.20 -25.32 -2.84
N ILE A 121 -0.26 -24.11 -3.38
CA ILE A 121 0.26 -22.91 -2.76
C ILE A 121 -0.86 -22.06 -2.15
N PRO A 122 -0.70 -21.58 -0.91
CA PRO A 122 -1.70 -20.75 -0.25
C PRO A 122 -1.83 -19.40 -0.97
N VAL A 123 -3.07 -18.96 -1.17
CA VAL A 123 -3.40 -17.59 -1.58
C VAL A 123 -3.68 -16.76 -0.33
N LYS A 124 -2.93 -15.68 -0.14
CA LYS A 124 -3.07 -14.74 0.97
C LYS A 124 -3.67 -13.43 0.46
N LEU A 125 -4.83 -13.08 1.00
CA LEU A 125 -5.46 -11.78 0.75
C LEU A 125 -4.77 -10.70 1.57
N LEU A 126 -4.22 -9.70 0.89
CA LEU A 126 -3.68 -8.48 1.48
C LEU A 126 -4.71 -7.36 1.32
N ARG A 127 -5.56 -7.17 2.32
CA ARG A 127 -6.30 -5.90 2.42
C ARG A 127 -5.31 -4.83 2.86
N LYS A 128 -5.40 -3.64 2.28
CA LYS A 128 -4.81 -2.47 2.94
C LYS A 128 -5.49 -2.41 4.31
N GLU A 129 -4.75 -2.65 5.38
CA GLU A 129 -5.28 -2.27 6.69
C GLU A 129 -5.60 -0.78 6.56
N ALA A 130 -6.88 -0.42 6.66
CA ALA A 130 -7.27 0.98 6.81
C ALA A 130 -6.33 1.58 7.86
N PRO A 131 -5.68 2.73 7.61
CA PRO A 131 -4.73 3.29 8.55
C PRO A 131 -5.44 3.32 9.90
N ARG A 132 -4.94 2.53 10.86
CA ARG A 132 -5.61 2.39 12.17
C ARG A 132 -5.85 3.80 12.67
N VAL A 133 -7.11 4.14 12.95
CA VAL A 133 -7.46 5.44 13.53
C VAL A 133 -6.57 5.61 14.75
N ARG A 134 -5.58 6.49 14.63
CA ARG A 134 -4.58 6.66 15.68
C ARG A 134 -5.28 7.40 16.81
N VAL A 135 -5.45 6.72 17.93
CA VAL A 135 -5.99 7.33 19.15
C VAL A 135 -4.88 8.19 19.78
N PRO A 136 -5.16 9.42 20.23
CA PRO A 136 -4.20 10.25 20.94
C PRO A 136 -3.63 9.51 22.15
N ARG A 137 -2.30 9.51 22.25
CA ARG A 137 -1.56 8.84 23.32
C ARG A 137 -1.10 9.84 24.39
N PRO A 138 -0.92 9.39 25.64
CA PRO A 138 -0.28 10.23 26.66
C PRO A 138 1.22 10.42 26.36
N ALA A 139 1.79 11.52 26.87
CA ALA A 139 3.20 11.87 26.67
C ALA A 139 4.18 10.74 27.07
N ALA A 140 3.87 10.03 28.16
CA ALA A 140 4.65 8.89 28.66
C ALA A 140 4.79 7.74 27.63
N GLU A 141 3.84 7.58 26.71
CA GLU A 141 3.92 6.59 25.62
C GLU A 141 4.57 7.14 24.35
N ILE A 142 4.58 8.45 24.19
CA ILE A 142 5.09 9.16 23.02
C ILE A 142 6.62 9.34 23.14
N ILE A 143 7.11 9.75 24.31
CA ILE A 143 8.52 10.07 24.58
C ILE A 143 9.46 8.91 24.22
N PRO A 144 9.21 7.64 24.63
CA PRO A 144 10.07 6.52 24.23
C PRO A 144 10.15 6.35 22.72
N LYS A 145 9.03 6.55 22.00
CA LYS A 145 8.98 6.44 20.54
C LYS A 145 9.74 7.59 19.87
N LEU A 146 9.64 8.80 20.40
CA LEU A 146 10.45 9.94 19.92
C LEU A 146 11.94 9.65 20.10
N ASN A 147 12.34 9.08 21.25
CA ASN A 147 13.72 8.73 21.52
C ASN A 147 14.29 7.66 20.57
N THR A 148 13.47 6.71 20.10
CA THR A 148 13.91 5.74 19.07
C THR A 148 14.25 6.39 17.72
N LEU A 149 13.82 7.63 17.48
CA LEU A 149 14.16 8.36 16.27
C LEU A 149 15.54 9.00 16.31
N ALA A 150 16.22 9.01 17.46
CA ALA A 150 17.54 9.63 17.60
C ALA A 150 18.55 9.08 16.57
N GLU A 151 18.58 7.75 16.40
CA GLU A 151 19.49 7.09 15.44
C GLU A 151 19.16 7.43 13.99
N HIS A 152 17.87 7.58 13.67
CA HIS A 152 17.41 7.95 12.34
C HIS A 152 17.67 9.43 12.05
N TYR A 153 17.50 10.30 13.05
CA TYR A 153 17.70 11.73 12.93
C TYR A 153 19.19 12.10 12.81
N ALA A 154 20.08 11.43 13.55
CA ALA A 154 21.53 11.62 13.40
C ALA A 154 21.99 11.36 11.95
N ARG A 155 21.39 10.35 11.28
CA ARG A 155 21.65 10.07 9.86
C ARG A 155 21.08 11.16 8.94
N LEU A 156 19.89 11.69 9.23
CA LEU A 156 19.25 12.73 8.41
C LEU A 156 19.94 14.11 8.53
N LYS A 157 20.47 14.45 9.71
CA LYS A 157 21.27 15.65 9.94
C LYS A 157 22.52 15.69 9.05
N HIS A 158 23.11 14.53 8.75
CA HIS A 158 24.23 14.41 7.81
C HIS A 158 23.87 14.83 6.37
N PHE A 159 22.61 14.73 5.97
CA PHE A 159 22.13 15.06 4.63
C PHE A 159 21.50 16.46 4.52
N ASN A 160 21.60 17.31 5.55
CA ASN A 160 20.88 18.60 5.63
C ASN A 160 19.36 18.47 5.36
N ALA A 161 18.76 17.32 5.71
CA ALA A 161 17.35 17.01 5.46
C ALA A 161 16.44 17.35 6.67
N GLU A 162 16.81 18.36 7.45
CA GLU A 162 16.18 18.70 8.73
C GLU A 162 14.70 19.09 8.55
N GLU A 163 14.37 19.84 7.50
CA GLU A 163 12.97 20.20 7.21
C GLU A 163 12.08 18.98 6.89
N VAL A 164 12.65 17.97 6.20
CA VAL A 164 11.95 16.72 5.89
C VAL A 164 11.76 15.89 7.16
N ALA A 165 12.76 15.89 8.06
CA ALA A 165 12.67 15.23 9.36
C ALA A 165 11.61 15.86 10.27
N VAL A 166 11.54 17.19 10.33
CA VAL A 166 10.52 17.94 11.09
C VAL A 166 9.12 17.69 10.53
N ALA A 167 8.95 17.72 9.20
CA ALA A 167 7.67 17.44 8.57
C ALA A 167 7.22 15.99 8.79
N ALA A 168 8.15 15.02 8.72
CA ALA A 168 7.86 13.62 9.01
C ALA A 168 7.51 13.40 10.48
N LEU A 169 8.14 14.10 11.43
CA LEU A 169 7.81 14.00 12.85
C LEU A 169 6.36 14.42 13.13
N ILE A 170 5.94 15.57 12.60
CA ILE A 170 4.59 16.14 12.78
C ILE A 170 3.52 15.36 12.00
N GLY A 171 3.87 14.78 10.85
CA GLY A 171 2.91 14.04 10.01
C GLY A 171 2.80 12.55 10.31
N VAL A 172 3.89 11.91 10.78
CA VAL A 172 3.99 10.46 10.88
C VAL A 172 4.11 9.98 12.32
N VAL A 173 4.64 10.78 13.25
CA VAL A 173 4.94 10.30 14.61
C VAL A 173 4.02 10.90 15.66
N LEU A 174 3.73 12.19 15.60
CA LEU A 174 2.82 12.90 16.49
C LEU A 174 1.50 13.18 15.79
N LEU A 175 0.39 12.99 16.49
CA LEU A 175 -0.90 13.51 16.04
C LEU A 175 -1.03 14.99 16.43
N PRO A 176 -1.78 15.80 15.67
CA PRO A 176 -2.04 17.20 16.03
C PRO A 176 -2.56 17.37 17.47
N GLU A 177 -3.43 16.45 17.92
CA GLU A 177 -4.03 16.44 19.26
C GLU A 177 -3.03 16.06 20.37
N GLU A 178 -1.90 15.43 20.02
CA GLU A 178 -0.85 15.02 20.95
C GLU A 178 0.16 16.14 21.24
N VAL A 179 0.18 17.20 20.43
CA VAL A 179 1.18 18.28 20.51
C VAL A 179 1.07 19.06 21.83
N ALA A 180 -0.10 19.60 22.14
CA ALA A 180 -0.30 20.40 23.35
C ALA A 180 -0.16 19.59 24.66
N PRO A 181 -0.66 18.34 24.75
CA PRO A 181 -0.39 17.47 25.90
C PRO A 181 1.09 17.15 26.08
N LEU A 182 1.82 16.88 25.00
CA LEU A 182 3.26 16.60 25.06
C LEU A 182 4.04 17.83 25.55
N GLU A 183 3.74 19.01 25.02
CA GLU A 183 4.40 20.24 25.43
C GLU A 183 4.18 20.53 26.92
N ARG A 184 2.94 20.41 27.41
CA ARG A 184 2.63 20.58 28.83
C ARG A 184 3.42 19.62 29.70
N HIS A 185 3.52 18.36 29.29
CA HIS A 185 4.28 17.35 30.02
C HIS A 185 5.78 17.69 30.07
N LEU A 186 6.39 18.11 28.96
CA LEU A 186 7.81 18.51 28.93
C LEU A 186 8.08 19.79 29.74
N GLN A 187 7.10 20.69 29.86
CA GLN A 187 7.20 21.86 30.75
C GLN A 187 7.10 21.49 32.23
N GLU A 188 6.27 20.50 32.56
CA GLU A 188 6.00 20.07 33.94
C GLU A 188 7.06 19.10 34.50
N PHE A 189 7.50 18.14 33.70
CA PHE A 189 8.42 17.06 34.11
C PHE A 189 9.84 17.22 33.55
N GLY A 190 10.02 18.14 32.59
CA GLY A 190 11.31 18.55 32.06
C GLY A 190 11.65 17.92 30.71
N TRP A 191 12.52 18.62 29.97
CA TRP A 191 12.97 18.21 28.64
C TRP A 191 14.01 17.08 28.67
N ASP A 192 14.43 16.68 29.87
CA ASP A 192 15.50 15.70 30.05
C ASP A 192 15.08 14.26 29.73
N GLU A 193 13.77 14.01 29.65
CA GLU A 193 13.20 12.72 29.22
C GLU A 193 13.43 12.43 27.73
N LEU A 194 13.75 13.46 26.94
CA LEU A 194 14.12 13.32 25.54
C LEU A 194 15.65 13.20 25.39
N VAL A 195 16.10 12.39 24.43
CA VAL A 195 17.51 12.33 24.03
C VAL A 195 17.92 13.67 23.38
N PRO A 196 19.13 14.21 23.58
CA PRO A 196 19.51 15.56 23.13
C PRO A 196 19.19 15.86 21.65
N ASP A 197 19.52 14.95 20.74
CA ASP A 197 19.24 15.13 19.30
C ASP A 197 17.74 15.20 19.00
N VAL A 198 16.92 14.48 19.78
CA VAL A 198 15.47 14.48 19.67
C VAL A 198 14.87 15.74 20.30
N ARG A 199 15.50 16.32 21.33
CA ARG A 199 15.07 17.62 21.90
C ARG A 199 15.11 18.72 20.85
N GLU A 200 16.19 18.81 20.08
CA GLU A 200 16.34 19.78 18.98
C GLU A 200 15.20 19.62 17.96
N LEU A 201 14.95 18.38 17.53
CA LEU A 201 13.93 18.05 16.54
C LEU A 201 12.50 18.34 17.05
N VAL A 202 12.20 17.99 18.30
CA VAL A 202 10.89 18.25 18.92
C VAL A 202 10.70 19.75 19.13
N ALA A 203 11.71 20.49 19.58
CA ALA A 203 11.64 21.94 19.72
C ALA A 203 11.38 22.64 18.37
N ALA A 204 12.08 22.22 17.31
CA ALA A 204 11.85 22.72 15.95
C ALA A 204 10.43 22.40 15.44
N ALA A 205 9.93 21.20 15.74
CA ALA A 205 8.58 20.80 15.38
C ALA A 205 7.49 21.63 16.11
N LEU A 206 7.62 21.82 17.42
CA LEU A 206 6.69 22.65 18.21
C LEU A 206 6.72 24.10 17.74
N ALA A 207 7.90 24.67 17.48
CA ALA A 207 8.04 26.03 16.96
C ALA A 207 7.33 26.20 15.60
N ARG A 208 7.37 25.18 14.73
CA ARG A 208 6.67 25.20 13.44
C ARG A 208 5.16 25.15 13.59
N VAL A 209 4.63 24.35 14.52
CA VAL A 209 3.19 24.30 14.83
C VAL A 209 2.69 25.64 15.39
N HIS A 210 3.49 26.32 16.21
CA HIS A 210 3.15 27.65 16.71
C HIS A 210 3.31 28.75 15.66
N GLY A 211 4.29 28.64 14.76
CA GLY A 211 4.53 29.59 13.67
C GLY A 211 3.46 29.57 12.57
N THR A 212 2.83 28.42 12.32
CA THR A 212 1.71 28.32 11.37
C THR A 212 0.40 28.92 11.90
N ALA A 213 0.27 29.10 13.22
CA ALA A 213 -0.92 29.69 13.84
C ALA A 213 -1.03 31.22 13.70
N HIS A 214 -0.10 31.90 13.01
CA HIS A 214 -0.10 33.37 12.82
C HIS A 214 -0.14 33.84 11.35
N SER A 215 -0.41 32.96 10.39
CA SER A 215 -0.64 33.33 9.00
C SER A 215 -2.11 33.27 8.58
N THR A 216 -2.97 33.96 9.31
CA THR A 216 -4.23 34.49 8.76
C THR A 216 -4.10 36.01 8.65
N ALA A 217 -3.50 36.45 7.54
CA ALA A 217 -3.61 37.82 7.09
C ALA A 217 -5.04 38.08 6.59
N PRO A 218 -5.77 39.09 7.09
CA PRO A 218 -6.91 39.64 6.38
C PRO A 218 -6.40 40.80 5.51
N GLY A 219 -5.99 40.48 4.28
CA GLY A 219 -5.70 41.47 3.24
C GLY A 219 -6.93 41.72 2.39
N THR A 220 -7.68 42.78 2.72
CA THR A 220 -8.28 43.82 1.84
C THR A 220 -8.55 43.46 0.36
N ALA A 221 -9.63 43.86 -0.32
CA ALA A 221 -10.75 44.78 -0.11
C ALA A 221 -11.59 44.71 -1.40
N THR A 222 -12.83 45.24 -1.44
CA THR A 222 -13.23 46.13 -2.55
C THR A 222 -14.50 46.93 -2.21
N PRO A 223 -14.64 48.15 -2.76
CA PRO A 223 -15.76 49.05 -2.57
C PRO A 223 -16.84 48.82 -3.64
N GLY A 224 -18.08 49.20 -3.36
CA GLY A 224 -19.16 49.13 -4.33
C GLY A 224 -20.30 50.06 -3.94
N ALA A 225 -20.34 51.20 -4.61
CA ALA A 225 -21.39 52.19 -4.53
C ALA A 225 -22.70 51.66 -5.12
N ALA A 226 -23.82 52.04 -4.49
CA ALA A 226 -25.07 52.45 -5.13
C ALA A 226 -25.84 53.31 -4.13
#